data_AF-A0A2A5XN88-F1
#
_entry.id   AF-A0A2A5XN88-F1
#
_cell.length_a   1.000
_cell.length_b   1.000
_cell.length_c   1.000
_cell.angle_alpha   90.00
_cell.angle_beta   90.00
_cell.angle_gamma   90.00
#
_symmetry.space_group_name_H-M   'P 1'
#
loop_
_entity.id
_entity.type
_entity.pdbx_description
1 polymer ?
#
loop_
_entity_poly.entity_id
_entity_poly.type
_entity_poly.pdbx_seq_one_letter_code
_entity_poly.pdbx_strand_id
1 'polypeptide(L)'
;MNIKLNIIEKANTLFRTYGFRGVTVDDICKECGISKKTIYNYYSDKQSLANETIKYHYNNLHKEIKEIIDLSDNSIETFFKISSHFRETLNDTTPLFVHDLKKFHPDLYNNHQDYKENLFEKSLQKVLVKGKSEGFIRDDINDTIVSKLRIEMIEIGFNQDVFPLKKYNYRDIQLISFDLFLRGIVTTDGLSVYEKILKKIN
;
A
#
# COMPACT_ATOMS: atom_id res chain seq x y z
N MET A 1 15.63 -15.46 -18.04
CA MET A 1 14.77 -15.18 -16.87
C MET A 1 15.66 -15.10 -15.64
N ASN A 2 15.60 -14.02 -14.85
CA ASN A 2 16.41 -13.90 -13.64
C ASN A 2 15.80 -14.78 -12.53
N ILE A 3 16.44 -15.91 -12.22
CA ILE A 3 15.94 -16.90 -11.24
C ILE A 3 15.67 -16.26 -9.88
N LYS A 4 16.53 -15.34 -9.44
CA LYS A 4 16.37 -14.64 -8.17
C LYS A 4 15.08 -13.81 -8.14
N LEU A 5 14.81 -13.08 -9.22
CA LEU A 5 13.61 -12.26 -9.38
C LEU A 5 12.34 -13.13 -9.43
N ASN A 6 12.37 -14.23 -10.19
CA ASN A 6 11.25 -15.17 -10.28
C ASN A 6 10.86 -15.74 -8.90
N ILE A 7 11.85 -16.10 -8.07
CA ILE A 7 11.61 -16.59 -6.70
C ILE A 7 10.91 -15.52 -5.86
N ILE A 8 11.41 -14.27 -5.91
CA ILE A 8 10.83 -13.16 -5.14
C ILE A 8 9.39 -12.88 -5.58
N GLU A 9 9.12 -12.82 -6.88
CA GLU A 9 7.79 -12.51 -7.42
C GLU A 9 6.77 -13.55 -7.01
N LYS A 10 7.09 -14.84 -7.21
CA LYS A 10 6.20 -15.93 -6.83
C LYS A 10 6.01 -16.04 -5.32
N ALA A 11 7.09 -15.90 -4.54
CA ALA A 11 6.99 -15.91 -3.08
C ALA A 11 6.16 -14.73 -2.56
N ASN A 12 6.33 -13.53 -3.11
CA ASN A 12 5.54 -12.35 -2.75
C ASN A 12 4.04 -12.59 -2.96
N THR A 13 3.66 -13.13 -4.12
CA THR A 13 2.26 -13.48 -4.40
C THR A 13 1.74 -14.53 -3.43
N LEU A 14 2.47 -15.63 -3.21
CA LEU A 14 2.05 -16.67 -2.28
C LEU A 14 1.87 -16.14 -0.85
N PHE A 15 2.82 -15.36 -0.34
CA PHE A 15 2.74 -14.80 1.01
C PHE A 15 1.57 -13.84 1.19
N ARG A 16 1.27 -12.99 0.21
CA ARG A 16 0.15 -12.04 0.29
C ARG A 16 -1.22 -12.72 0.17
N THR A 17 -1.28 -13.82 -0.59
CA THR A 17 -2.52 -14.60 -0.77
C THR A 17 -2.80 -15.52 0.42
N TYR A 18 -1.80 -16.27 0.89
CA TYR A 18 -1.99 -17.34 1.87
C TYR A 18 -1.44 -17.04 3.28
N GLY A 19 -0.87 -15.85 3.48
CA GLY A 19 -0.18 -15.48 4.71
C GLY A 19 1.24 -16.07 4.80
N PHE A 20 2.06 -15.56 5.72
CA PHE A 20 3.43 -16.05 5.86
C PHE A 20 3.47 -17.49 6.40
N ARG A 21 2.54 -17.86 7.30
CA ARG A 21 2.51 -19.22 7.86
C ARG A 21 1.91 -20.24 6.90
N GLY A 22 0.97 -19.82 6.05
CA GLY A 22 0.30 -20.68 5.07
C GLY A 22 1.18 -21.14 3.91
N VAL A 23 2.38 -20.57 3.75
CA VAL A 23 3.30 -20.86 2.65
C VAL A 23 4.54 -21.59 3.14
N THR A 24 4.87 -22.72 2.50
CA THR A 24 6.11 -23.46 2.73
C THR A 24 7.15 -23.18 1.64
N VAL A 25 8.42 -23.52 1.90
CA VAL A 25 9.47 -23.43 0.86
C VAL A 25 9.18 -24.41 -0.28
N ASP A 26 8.50 -25.53 -0.02
CA ASP A 26 8.06 -26.48 -1.05
C ASP A 26 7.03 -25.86 -2.00
N ASP A 27 6.07 -25.09 -1.48
CA ASP A 27 5.07 -24.40 -2.31
C ASP A 27 5.75 -23.41 -3.26
N ILE A 28 6.74 -22.66 -2.76
CA ILE A 28 7.53 -21.72 -3.57
C ILE A 28 8.35 -22.47 -4.62
N CYS A 29 9.00 -23.58 -4.24
CA CYS A 29 9.74 -24.43 -5.19
C CYS A 29 8.84 -24.92 -6.33
N LYS A 30 7.65 -25.40 -5.99
CA LYS A 30 6.65 -25.91 -6.93
C LYS A 30 6.18 -24.81 -7.88
N GLU A 31 5.85 -23.65 -7.36
CA GLU A 31 5.39 -22.50 -8.15
C GLU A 31 6.48 -21.94 -9.08
N CYS A 32 7.75 -22.01 -8.65
CA CYS A 32 8.89 -21.58 -9.46
C CYS A 32 9.43 -22.66 -10.41
N GLY A 33 9.04 -23.93 -10.25
CA GLY A 33 9.62 -25.06 -10.99
C GLY A 33 11.09 -25.33 -10.67
N ILE A 34 11.50 -25.16 -9.40
CA ILE A 34 12.92 -25.28 -8.97
C ILE A 34 13.07 -26.19 -7.75
N SER A 35 14.31 -26.53 -7.39
CA SER A 35 14.63 -27.31 -6.19
C SER A 35 14.79 -26.41 -4.95
N LYS A 36 14.61 -26.98 -3.74
CA LYS A 36 14.97 -26.31 -2.48
C LYS A 36 16.40 -25.81 -2.46
N LYS A 37 17.34 -26.61 -2.97
CA LYS A 37 18.76 -26.24 -3.07
C LYS A 37 18.93 -24.94 -3.84
N THR A 38 18.14 -24.72 -4.90
CA THR A 38 18.17 -23.48 -5.68
C THR A 38 17.72 -22.29 -4.85
N ILE A 39 16.65 -22.40 -4.06
CA ILE A 39 16.21 -21.32 -3.16
C ILE A 39 17.29 -21.01 -2.13
N TYR A 40 17.83 -22.04 -1.47
CA TYR A 40 18.81 -21.87 -0.41
C TYR A 40 20.18 -21.35 -0.88
N ASN A 41 20.47 -21.40 -2.19
CA ASN A 41 21.63 -20.73 -2.77
C ASN A 41 21.48 -19.19 -2.75
N TYR A 42 20.25 -18.67 -2.69
CA TYR A 42 19.96 -17.23 -2.73
C TYR A 42 19.48 -16.67 -1.39
N TYR A 43 18.82 -17.49 -0.57
CA TYR A 43 18.20 -17.06 0.68
C TYR A 43 18.50 -18.08 1.79
N SER A 44 18.95 -17.62 2.95
CA SER A 44 19.32 -18.48 4.09
C SER A 44 18.15 -19.31 4.60
N ASP A 45 16.95 -18.75 4.56
CA ASP A 45 15.75 -19.29 5.18
C ASP A 45 14.50 -18.61 4.60
N LYS A 46 13.31 -19.05 5.03
CA LYS A 46 12.03 -18.49 4.59
C LYS A 46 11.86 -17.03 5.03
N GLN A 47 12.46 -16.63 6.15
CA GLN A 47 12.33 -15.30 6.73
C GLN A 47 13.15 -14.28 5.93
N SER A 48 14.38 -14.62 5.52
CA SER A 48 15.21 -13.78 4.65
C SER A 48 14.60 -13.61 3.26
N LEU A 49 14.00 -14.67 2.69
CA LEU A 49 13.21 -14.55 1.47
C LEU A 49 12.01 -13.61 1.67
N ALA A 50 11.24 -13.75 2.75
CA ALA A 50 10.10 -12.87 3.01
C ALA A 50 10.53 -11.40 3.18
N ASN A 51 11.65 -11.12 3.83
CA ASN A 51 12.17 -9.76 3.92
C ASN A 51 12.46 -9.16 2.53
N GLU A 52 13.06 -9.94 1.63
CA GLU A 52 13.30 -9.52 0.25
C GLU A 52 11.99 -9.33 -0.54
N THR A 53 10.96 -10.13 -0.26
CA THR A 53 9.62 -9.89 -0.86
C THR A 53 8.97 -8.60 -0.37
N ILE A 54 9.11 -8.25 0.92
CA ILE A 54 8.61 -6.98 1.46
C ILE A 54 9.31 -5.82 0.76
N LYS A 55 10.64 -5.86 0.68
CA LYS A 55 11.45 -4.84 0.00
C LYS A 55 11.08 -4.73 -1.49
N TYR A 56 10.91 -5.86 -2.18
CA TYR A 56 10.49 -5.89 -3.58
C TYR A 56 9.12 -5.22 -3.78
N HIS A 57 8.14 -5.57 -2.93
CA HIS A 57 6.80 -5.00 -2.98
C HIS A 57 6.82 -3.47 -2.85
N TYR A 58 7.48 -2.95 -1.81
CA TYR A 58 7.53 -1.50 -1.59
C TYR A 58 8.36 -0.76 -2.65
N ASN A 59 9.38 -1.37 -3.22
CA ASN A 59 10.11 -0.78 -4.35
C ASN A 59 9.26 -0.67 -5.61
N ASN A 60 8.42 -1.66 -5.90
CA ASN A 60 7.50 -1.59 -7.03
C ASN A 60 6.41 -0.53 -6.78
N LEU A 61 5.80 -0.56 -5.59
CA LEU A 61 4.79 0.42 -5.21
C LEU A 61 5.35 1.85 -5.23
N HIS A 62 6.61 2.05 -4.82
CA HIS A 62 7.29 3.34 -4.95
C HIS A 62 7.40 3.80 -6.41
N LYS A 63 7.72 2.90 -7.35
CA LYS A 63 7.80 3.24 -8.78
C LYS A 63 6.43 3.61 -9.34
N GLU A 64 5.41 2.82 -9.02
CA GLU A 64 4.03 3.05 -9.45
C GLU A 64 3.49 4.39 -8.92
N ILE A 65 3.68 4.68 -7.63
CA ILE A 65 3.25 5.95 -7.04
C ILE A 65 4.03 7.12 -7.63
N LYS A 66 5.33 6.96 -7.85
CA LYS A 66 6.15 8.00 -8.49
C LYS A 66 5.63 8.31 -9.89
N GLU A 67 5.34 7.29 -10.70
CA GLU A 67 4.78 7.45 -12.03
C GLU A 67 3.43 8.17 -12.00
N ILE A 68 2.55 7.81 -11.06
CA ILE A 68 1.27 8.53 -10.87
C ILE A 68 1.50 10.01 -10.55
N ILE A 69 2.43 10.33 -9.65
CA ILE A 69 2.75 11.72 -9.29
C ILE A 69 3.28 12.50 -10.49
N ASP A 70 4.17 11.88 -11.27
CA ASP A 70 4.82 12.52 -12.42
C ASP A 70 3.85 12.70 -13.61
N LEU A 71 2.84 11.84 -13.75
CA LEU A 71 1.82 11.88 -14.83
C LEU A 71 0.50 12.58 -14.44
N SER A 72 0.40 13.17 -13.25
CA SER A 72 -0.82 13.86 -12.81
C SER A 72 -0.74 15.37 -13.02
N ASP A 73 -1.81 15.93 -13.58
CA ASP A 73 -1.93 17.35 -13.93
C ASP A 73 -1.85 18.23 -12.69
N ASN A 74 -2.47 17.80 -11.60
CA ASN A 74 -2.50 18.51 -10.31
C ASN A 74 -2.55 17.56 -9.11
N SER A 75 -2.37 18.10 -7.91
CA SER A 75 -2.40 17.37 -6.64
C SER A 75 -3.71 16.63 -6.38
N ILE A 76 -4.86 17.22 -6.71
CA ILE A 76 -6.19 16.59 -6.50
C ILE A 76 -6.35 15.35 -7.37
N GLU A 77 -5.95 15.44 -8.64
CA GLU A 77 -5.92 14.29 -9.54
C GLU A 77 -4.92 13.23 -9.03
N THR A 78 -3.75 13.66 -8.54
CA THR A 78 -2.74 12.77 -7.96
C THR A 78 -3.31 11.98 -6.78
N PHE A 79 -3.98 12.65 -5.84
CA PHE A 79 -4.66 12.02 -4.71
C PHE A 79 -5.67 10.96 -5.17
N PHE A 80 -6.48 11.32 -6.16
CA PHE A 80 -7.51 10.44 -6.70
C PHE A 80 -6.90 9.19 -7.34
N LYS A 81 -5.90 9.35 -8.23
CA LYS A 81 -5.23 8.25 -8.93
C LYS A 81 -4.51 7.33 -7.95
N ILE A 82 -3.77 7.86 -6.98
CA ILE A 82 -3.12 7.06 -5.93
C ILE A 82 -4.18 6.27 -5.15
N SER A 83 -5.29 6.91 -4.77
CA SER A 83 -6.37 6.23 -4.05
C SER A 83 -7.03 5.11 -4.87
N SER A 84 -7.19 5.29 -6.18
CA SER A 84 -7.70 4.24 -7.08
C SER A 84 -6.72 3.08 -7.21
N HIS A 85 -5.45 3.39 -7.45
CA HIS A 85 -4.36 2.41 -7.53
C HIS A 85 -4.32 1.51 -6.29
N PHE A 86 -4.42 2.11 -5.09
CA PHE A 86 -4.49 1.33 -3.85
C PHE A 86 -5.74 0.46 -3.77
N ARG A 87 -6.93 0.95 -4.16
CA ARG A 87 -8.15 0.11 -4.14
C ARG A 87 -8.05 -1.08 -5.10
N GLU A 88 -7.40 -0.92 -6.23
CA GLU A 88 -7.23 -1.98 -7.23
C GLU A 88 -6.22 -3.03 -6.77
N THR A 89 -5.10 -2.60 -6.20
CA THR A 89 -3.99 -3.48 -5.75
C THR A 89 -4.21 -4.12 -4.38
N LEU A 90 -5.10 -3.57 -3.55
CA LEU A 90 -5.41 -4.11 -2.21
C LEU A 90 -6.32 -5.34 -2.23
N ASN A 91 -7.05 -5.60 -3.32
CA ASN A 91 -7.78 -6.87 -3.49
C ASN A 91 -6.84 -8.09 -3.39
N ASP A 92 -5.54 -7.91 -3.67
CA ASP A 92 -4.55 -8.97 -3.69
C ASP A 92 -3.82 -9.15 -2.34
N THR A 93 -4.20 -8.42 -1.28
CA THR A 93 -3.57 -8.55 0.05
C THR A 93 -4.57 -9.10 1.05
N THR A 94 -4.35 -10.33 1.50
CA THR A 94 -5.14 -10.87 2.60
C THR A 94 -4.63 -10.26 3.92
N PRO A 95 -5.51 -9.82 4.83
CA PRO A 95 -5.12 -9.35 6.18
C PRO A 95 -4.25 -10.36 6.96
N LEU A 96 -4.28 -11.63 6.54
CA LEU A 96 -3.49 -12.73 7.08
C LEU A 96 -1.97 -12.51 7.01
N PHE A 97 -1.45 -11.90 5.94
CA PHE A 97 0.01 -11.70 5.84
C PHE A 97 0.52 -10.77 6.93
N VAL A 98 -0.07 -9.57 7.04
CA VAL A 98 0.31 -8.58 8.06
C VAL A 98 0.03 -9.09 9.47
N HIS A 99 -1.11 -9.80 9.67
CA HIS A 99 -1.42 -10.45 10.93
C HIS A 99 -0.36 -11.47 11.36
N ASP A 100 0.07 -12.35 10.44
CA ASP A 100 1.11 -13.34 10.71
C ASP A 100 2.44 -12.70 11.08
N LEU A 101 2.85 -11.65 10.36
CA LEU A 101 4.06 -10.90 10.68
C LEU A 101 3.96 -10.30 12.09
N LYS A 102 2.89 -9.58 12.40
CA LYS A 102 2.70 -8.92 13.70
C LYS A 102 2.73 -9.91 14.87
N LYS A 103 2.12 -11.09 14.70
CA LYS A 103 1.96 -12.06 15.78
C LYS A 103 3.16 -12.99 15.97
N PHE A 104 3.85 -13.35 14.88
CA PHE A 104 4.85 -14.43 14.92
C PHE A 104 6.24 -14.01 14.43
N HIS A 105 6.37 -12.88 13.72
CA HIS A 105 7.62 -12.42 13.12
C HIS A 105 7.81 -10.89 13.31
N PRO A 106 8.00 -10.42 14.57
CA PRO A 106 8.04 -8.99 14.88
C PRO A 106 9.11 -8.23 14.10
N ASP A 107 10.27 -8.83 13.82
CA ASP A 107 11.32 -8.19 13.02
C ASP A 107 10.86 -7.92 11.57
N LEU A 108 10.18 -8.88 10.95
CA LEU A 108 9.61 -8.69 9.61
C LEU A 108 8.46 -7.68 9.62
N TYR A 109 7.67 -7.68 10.70
CA TYR A 109 6.61 -6.69 10.88
C TYR A 109 7.19 -5.28 10.98
N ASN A 110 8.24 -5.08 11.78
CA ASN A 110 8.92 -3.78 11.91
C ASN A 110 9.49 -3.33 10.56
N ASN A 111 10.17 -4.21 9.83
CA ASN A 111 10.67 -3.88 8.49
C ASN A 111 9.52 -3.49 7.54
N HIS A 112 8.40 -4.22 7.57
CA HIS A 112 7.20 -3.89 6.81
C HIS A 112 6.64 -2.51 7.19
N GLN A 113 6.55 -2.20 8.49
CA GLN A 113 6.11 -0.90 8.97
C GLN A 113 7.06 0.22 8.52
N ASP A 114 8.37 0.04 8.64
CA ASP A 114 9.37 1.04 8.23
C ASP A 114 9.27 1.34 6.73
N TYR A 115 9.17 0.31 5.88
CA TYR A 115 9.00 0.52 4.45
C TYR A 115 7.67 1.19 4.11
N LYS A 116 6.59 0.80 4.80
CA LYS A 116 5.27 1.42 4.65
C LYS A 116 5.33 2.90 5.02
N GLU A 117 5.74 3.22 6.24
CA GLU A 117 5.79 4.60 6.75
C GLU A 117 6.64 5.48 5.84
N ASN A 118 7.85 5.03 5.50
CA ASN A 118 8.76 5.77 4.63
C ASN A 118 8.15 6.07 3.25
N LEU A 119 7.49 5.08 2.63
CA LEU A 119 6.84 5.27 1.33
C LEU A 119 5.62 6.18 1.41
N PHE A 120 4.68 5.87 2.30
CA PHE A 120 3.42 6.59 2.39
C PHE A 120 3.63 8.02 2.87
N GLU A 121 4.44 8.23 3.91
CA GLU A 121 4.71 9.55 4.45
C GLU A 121 5.37 10.44 3.39
N LYS A 122 6.43 9.98 2.72
CA LYS A 122 7.13 10.79 1.71
C LYS A 122 6.27 11.10 0.50
N SER A 123 5.56 10.10 -0.03
CA SER A 123 4.69 10.31 -1.19
C SER A 123 3.54 11.26 -0.86
N LEU A 124 2.90 11.09 0.29
CA LEU A 124 1.78 11.91 0.71
C LEU A 124 2.20 13.35 1.00
N GLN A 125 3.32 13.55 1.72
CA GLN A 125 3.89 14.88 1.93
C GLN A 125 4.24 15.57 0.60
N LYS A 126 4.81 14.84 -0.37
CA LYS A 126 5.12 15.40 -1.69
C LYS A 126 3.85 15.92 -2.40
N VAL A 127 2.75 15.18 -2.34
CA VAL A 127 1.48 15.58 -2.95
C VAL A 127 0.84 16.75 -2.19
N LEU A 128 0.90 16.76 -0.85
CA LEU A 128 0.42 17.85 -0.01
C LEU A 128 1.15 19.17 -0.32
N VAL A 129 2.49 19.13 -0.37
CA VAL A 129 3.33 20.30 -0.69
C VAL A 129 3.01 20.83 -2.09
N LYS A 130 2.90 19.95 -3.09
CA LYS A 130 2.47 20.34 -4.44
C LYS A 130 1.11 21.01 -4.40
N GLY A 131 0.13 20.43 -3.71
CA GLY A 131 -1.22 20.97 -3.64
C GLY A 131 -1.35 22.30 -2.89
N LYS A 132 -0.50 22.55 -1.89
CA LYS A 132 -0.39 23.88 -1.25
C LYS A 132 0.14 24.92 -2.23
N SER A 133 1.19 24.58 -2.98
CA SER A 133 1.74 25.48 -4.01
C SER A 133 0.76 25.76 -5.16
N GLU A 134 -0.15 24.84 -5.44
CA GLU A 134 -1.24 24.99 -6.42
C GLU A 134 -2.45 25.77 -5.88
N GLY A 135 -2.51 26.04 -4.57
CA GLY A 135 -3.66 26.65 -3.90
C GLY A 135 -4.86 25.70 -3.70
N PHE A 136 -4.69 24.39 -3.92
CA PHE A 136 -5.76 23.39 -3.79
C PHE A 136 -5.82 22.73 -2.42
N ILE A 137 -4.73 22.77 -1.65
CA ILE A 137 -4.65 22.24 -0.29
C ILE A 137 -4.45 23.39 0.68
N ARG A 138 -5.09 23.30 1.85
CA ARG A 138 -5.01 24.32 2.89
C ARG A 138 -3.58 24.47 3.41
N ASP A 139 -3.16 25.70 3.69
CA ASP A 139 -1.83 25.98 4.23
C ASP A 139 -1.73 25.81 5.76
N ASP A 140 -2.86 25.81 6.47
CA ASP A 140 -2.92 25.78 7.94
C ASP A 140 -2.78 24.37 8.54
N ILE A 141 -2.60 23.34 7.71
CA ILE A 141 -2.46 21.95 8.14
C ILE A 141 -1.00 21.49 8.17
N ASN A 142 -0.67 20.65 9.15
CA ASN A 142 0.64 20.03 9.28
C ASN A 142 0.73 18.76 8.42
N ASP A 143 1.64 18.76 7.44
CA ASP A 143 1.73 17.68 6.44
C ASP A 143 2.09 16.32 7.05
N THR A 144 2.95 16.29 8.07
CA THR A 144 3.31 15.06 8.78
C THR A 144 2.13 14.47 9.53
N ILE A 145 1.39 15.29 10.28
CA ILE A 145 0.21 14.84 11.05
C ILE A 145 -0.86 14.33 10.09
N VAL A 146 -1.19 15.09 9.05
CA VAL A 146 -2.20 14.70 8.04
C VAL A 146 -1.80 13.41 7.34
N SER A 147 -0.51 13.23 7.06
CA SER A 147 -0.01 12.00 6.42
C SER A 147 -0.21 10.79 7.31
N LYS A 148 0.14 10.89 8.59
CA LYS A 148 -0.06 9.81 9.57
C LYS A 148 -1.54 9.49 9.76
N LEU A 149 -2.39 10.52 9.92
CA LEU A 149 -3.83 10.33 10.03
C LEU A 149 -4.41 9.59 8.82
N ARG A 150 -3.96 9.91 7.60
CA ARG A 150 -4.43 9.20 6.41
C ARG A 150 -4.03 7.73 6.42
N ILE A 151 -2.80 7.41 6.82
CA ILE A 151 -2.33 6.01 6.93
C ILE A 151 -3.21 5.25 7.93
N GLU A 152 -3.46 5.81 9.11
CA GLU A 152 -4.33 5.19 10.12
C GLU A 152 -5.76 4.99 9.61
N MET A 153 -6.31 5.94 8.84
CA MET A 153 -7.63 5.79 8.20
C MET A 153 -7.66 4.65 7.17
N ILE A 154 -6.53 4.33 6.53
CA ILE A 154 -6.43 3.15 5.66
C ILE A 154 -6.43 1.88 6.52
N GLU A 155 -5.57 1.84 7.53
CA GLU A 155 -5.34 0.64 8.35
C GLU A 155 -6.56 0.23 9.17
N ILE A 156 -7.30 1.20 9.73
CA ILE A 156 -8.49 0.92 10.51
C ILE A 156 -9.54 0.15 9.70
N GLY A 157 -9.58 0.33 8.37
CA GLY A 157 -10.49 -0.42 7.50
C GLY A 157 -10.26 -1.94 7.50
N PHE A 158 -9.06 -2.40 7.86
CA PHE A 158 -8.77 -3.82 8.02
C PHE A 158 -9.07 -4.36 9.42
N ASN A 159 -9.29 -3.48 10.40
CA ASN A 159 -9.55 -3.86 11.77
C ASN A 159 -10.94 -4.49 11.90
N GLN A 160 -10.98 -5.81 12.13
CA GLN A 160 -12.21 -6.60 12.20
C GLN A 160 -13.04 -6.34 13.46
N ASP A 161 -12.44 -5.77 14.52
CA ASP A 161 -13.17 -5.39 15.74
C ASP A 161 -13.97 -4.11 15.52
N VAL A 162 -13.50 -3.24 14.61
CA VAL A 162 -14.17 -1.98 14.23
C VAL A 162 -15.08 -2.18 13.00
N PHE A 163 -14.57 -2.85 11.96
CA PHE A 163 -15.27 -3.11 10.71
C PHE A 163 -15.29 -4.62 10.36
N PRO A 164 -16.19 -5.41 10.95
CA PRO A 164 -16.33 -6.82 10.62
C PRO A 164 -16.66 -7.06 9.14
N LEU A 165 -15.91 -7.94 8.45
CA LEU A 165 -16.08 -8.26 7.02
C LEU A 165 -17.49 -8.74 6.64
N LYS A 166 -18.22 -9.34 7.59
CA LYS A 166 -19.61 -9.78 7.37
C LYS A 166 -20.60 -8.62 7.23
N LYS A 167 -20.22 -7.42 7.65
CA LYS A 167 -21.09 -6.23 7.70
C LYS A 167 -20.58 -5.09 6.83
N TYR A 168 -19.27 -4.96 6.65
CA TYR A 168 -18.66 -3.83 5.97
C TYR A 168 -17.76 -4.29 4.83
N ASN A 169 -17.89 -3.62 3.69
CA ASN A 169 -17.01 -3.78 2.55
C ASN A 169 -15.80 -2.84 2.70
N TYR A 170 -14.60 -3.39 2.62
CA TYR A 170 -13.36 -2.61 2.69
C TYR A 170 -13.28 -1.50 1.64
N ARG A 171 -13.79 -1.75 0.42
CA ARG A 171 -13.84 -0.77 -0.66
C ARG A 171 -14.66 0.45 -0.27
N ASP A 172 -15.82 0.24 0.36
CA ASP A 172 -16.71 1.32 0.78
C ASP A 172 -16.08 2.14 1.91
N ILE A 173 -15.43 1.48 2.87
CA ILE A 173 -14.65 2.15 3.93
C ILE A 173 -13.56 3.03 3.32
N GLN A 174 -12.83 2.54 2.31
CA GLN A 174 -11.79 3.32 1.64
C GLN A 174 -12.35 4.49 0.83
N LEU A 175 -13.49 4.32 0.16
CA LEU A 175 -14.13 5.41 -0.58
C LEU A 175 -14.60 6.53 0.36
N ILE A 176 -15.30 6.17 1.44
CA ILE A 176 -15.81 7.14 2.42
C ILE A 176 -14.66 7.81 3.16
N SER A 177 -13.69 7.05 3.66
CA SER A 177 -12.55 7.62 4.39
C SER A 177 -11.68 8.53 3.51
N PHE A 178 -11.54 8.21 2.21
CA PHE A 178 -10.83 9.06 1.26
C PHE A 178 -11.59 10.37 0.98
N ASP A 179 -12.91 10.31 0.78
CA ASP A 179 -13.75 11.51 0.57
C ASP A 179 -13.69 12.43 1.79
N LEU A 180 -13.85 11.88 3.01
CA LEU A 180 -13.72 12.62 4.26
C LEU A 180 -12.34 13.27 4.41
N PHE A 181 -11.28 12.50 4.12
CA PHE A 181 -9.91 13.01 4.15
C PHE A 181 -9.72 14.19 3.20
N LEU A 182 -10.08 14.01 1.93
CA LEU A 182 -9.80 15.00 0.90
C LEU A 182 -10.63 16.27 1.14
N ARG A 183 -11.93 16.15 1.44
CA ARG A 183 -12.78 17.29 1.80
C ARG A 183 -12.30 18.05 3.05
N GLY A 184 -11.62 17.37 3.97
CA GLY A 184 -11.07 17.99 5.18
C GLY A 184 -9.82 18.86 4.92
N ILE A 185 -9.06 18.58 3.85
CA ILE A 185 -7.76 19.20 3.59
C ILE A 185 -7.73 20.17 2.40
N VAL A 186 -8.70 20.09 1.50
CA VAL A 186 -8.75 20.95 0.30
C VAL A 186 -9.27 22.36 0.60
N THR A 187 -8.85 23.33 -0.21
CA THR A 187 -9.46 24.67 -0.27
C THR A 187 -10.78 24.63 -1.06
N THR A 188 -11.50 25.75 -1.14
CA THR A 188 -12.69 25.86 -2.01
C THR A 188 -12.36 25.58 -3.49
N ASP A 189 -11.21 26.04 -3.96
CA ASP A 189 -10.76 25.78 -5.33
C ASP A 189 -10.37 24.32 -5.54
N GLY A 190 -9.65 23.72 -4.58
CA GLY A 190 -9.34 22.30 -4.59
C GLY A 190 -10.60 21.41 -4.56
N LEU A 191 -11.61 21.80 -3.78
CA LEU A 191 -12.90 21.13 -3.72
C LEU A 191 -13.63 21.18 -5.07
N SER A 192 -13.62 22.34 -5.76
CA SER A 192 -14.19 22.48 -7.10
C SER A 192 -13.54 21.54 -8.12
N VAL A 193 -12.21 21.38 -8.06
CA VAL A 193 -11.49 20.39 -8.89
C VAL A 193 -11.92 18.97 -8.53
N TYR A 194 -11.99 18.65 -7.24
CA TYR A 194 -12.37 17.32 -6.77
C TYR A 194 -13.79 16.92 -7.22
N GLU A 195 -14.76 17.82 -7.08
CA GLU A 195 -16.15 17.57 -7.48
C GLU A 195 -16.29 17.40 -9.00
N LYS A 196 -15.48 18.10 -9.80
CA LYS A 196 -15.42 17.87 -11.25
C LYS A 196 -14.91 16.47 -11.59
N ILE A 197 -13.93 15.95 -10.83
CA ILE A 197 -13.44 14.58 -11.01
C ILE A 197 -14.52 13.57 -10.65
N LEU A 198 -15.20 13.73 -9.50
CA LEU A 198 -16.27 12.83 -9.08
C LEU A 198 -17.41 12.73 -10.12
N LYS A 199 -17.78 13.85 -10.76
CA LYS A 199 -18.81 13.89 -11.81
C LYS A 199 -18.42 13.17 -13.11
N LYS A 200 -17.14 12.92 -13.36
CA LYS A 200 -16.68 12.19 -14.56
C LYS A 200 -16.72 10.67 -14.38
N ILE A 201 -16.84 10.21 -13.14
CA ILE A 201 -16.67 8.81 -12.76
C ILE A 201 -18.00 8.17 -12.34
N ASN A 202 -18.95 9.00 -11.92
CA ASN A 202 -20.37 8.64 -11.77
C ASN A 202 -21.12 8.85 -13.09
#